data_AF-A0A973KX68-F1
#
_entry.id   AF-A0A973KX68-F1
#
_cell.length_a   1.000
_cell.length_b   1.000
_cell.length_c   1.000
_cell.angle_alpha   90.00
_cell.angle_beta   90.00
_cell.angle_gamma   90.00
#
_symmetry.space_group_name_H-M   'P 1'
#
loop_
_entity.id
_entity.type
_entity.pdbx_description
1 polymer ?
#
loop_
_entity_poly.entity_id
_entity_poly.type
_entity_poly.pdbx_seq_one_letter_code
_entity_poly.pdbx_strand_id
1 'polypeptide(L)'
;MPLAQVSLELGHLYMEDFEAGPDRLRAHFAQVKPWADAACTLAAAGGRRARVSTCFLVDDYFTRFSTPAELLPMVLAEAGRAGLSIDYLARESGCAVAGGTEIAEEVQA
;
A
#
# COMPACT_ATOMS: atom_id res chain seq x y z
N MET A 1 6.49 -12.12 21.82
CA MET A 1 7.54 -11.44 21.04
C MET A 1 7.44 -9.93 21.24
N PRO A 2 8.44 -9.27 21.85
CA PRO A 2 8.40 -7.83 22.15
C PRO A 2 8.39 -6.92 20.91
N LEU A 3 8.67 -7.47 19.72
CA LEU A 3 8.78 -6.76 18.44
C LEU A 3 7.80 -7.33 17.38
N ALA A 4 6.68 -7.92 17.81
CA ALA A 4 5.69 -8.43 16.87
C ALA A 4 5.08 -7.28 16.07
N GLN A 5 5.28 -7.29 14.75
CA GLN A 5 4.69 -6.37 13.80
C GLN A 5 4.02 -7.16 12.69
N VAL A 6 2.86 -6.69 12.26
CA VAL A 6 2.17 -7.13 11.05
C VAL A 6 2.28 -5.99 10.04
N SER A 7 2.88 -6.27 8.89
CA SER A 7 2.78 -5.39 7.73
C SER A 7 1.74 -5.96 6.78
N LEU A 8 0.76 -5.13 6.44
CA LEU A 8 -0.36 -5.52 5.60
C LEU A 8 -0.32 -4.69 4.32
N GLU A 9 0.00 -5.36 3.21
CA GLU A 9 -0.23 -4.81 1.90
C GLU A 9 -1.70 -4.96 1.54
N LEU A 10 -2.35 -3.83 1.21
CA LEU A 10 -3.79 -3.77 0.95
C LEU A 10 -4.13 -3.78 -0.54
N GLY A 11 -3.13 -3.60 -1.40
CA GLY A 11 -3.29 -3.65 -2.85
C GLY A 11 -2.26 -2.82 -3.60
N HIS A 12 -2.49 -2.75 -4.90
CA HIS A 12 -1.73 -1.93 -5.84
C HIS A 12 -2.57 -0.72 -6.25
N LEU A 13 -1.91 0.41 -6.45
CA LEU A 13 -2.46 1.59 -7.10
C LEU A 13 -1.93 1.63 -8.52
N TYR A 14 -2.85 1.54 -9.48
CA TYR A 14 -2.52 1.58 -10.91
C TYR A 14 -2.75 2.97 -11.49
N MET A 15 -2.20 3.21 -12.69
CA MET A 15 -2.39 4.47 -13.41
C MET A 15 -3.87 4.82 -13.58
N GLU A 16 -4.68 3.82 -13.91
CA GLU A 16 -6.12 3.96 -14.15
C GLU A 16 -6.86 4.46 -12.92
N ASP A 17 -6.38 4.15 -11.71
CA ASP A 17 -6.97 4.66 -10.47
C ASP A 17 -6.70 6.17 -10.30
N PHE A 18 -5.54 6.64 -10.74
CA PHE A 18 -5.21 8.07 -10.75
C PHE A 18 -5.95 8.83 -11.85
N GLU A 19 -6.06 8.25 -13.05
CA GLU A 19 -6.81 8.83 -14.17
C GLU A 19 -8.32 8.94 -13.86
N ALA A 20 -8.88 7.94 -13.18
CA ALA A 20 -10.27 7.96 -12.73
C ALA A 20 -10.52 8.96 -11.58
N GLY A 21 -9.46 9.42 -10.91
CA GLY A 21 -9.48 10.54 -9.98
C GLY A 21 -9.84 10.20 -8.53
N PRO A 22 -9.97 11.24 -7.67
CA PRO A 22 -10.06 11.08 -6.21
C PRO A 22 -11.21 10.21 -5.72
N ASP A 23 -12.38 10.28 -6.37
CA ASP A 23 -13.55 9.52 -5.95
C ASP A 23 -13.36 8.01 -6.15
N ARG A 24 -12.65 7.61 -7.21
CA ARG A 24 -12.27 6.21 -7.46
C ARG A 24 -11.33 5.71 -6.37
N LEU A 25 -10.29 6.48 -6.04
CA LEU A 25 -9.35 6.17 -4.96
C LEU A 25 -10.08 6.01 -3.62
N ARG A 26 -10.97 6.94 -3.28
CA ARG A 26 -11.76 6.85 -2.04
C ARG A 26 -12.63 5.60 -1.99
N ALA A 27 -13.30 5.27 -3.10
CA ALA A 27 -14.13 4.07 -3.19
C ALA A 27 -13.28 2.80 -3.00
N HIS A 28 -12.09 2.76 -3.62
CA HIS A 28 -11.15 1.65 -3.46
C HIS A 28 -10.67 1.52 -2.00
N PHE A 29 -10.25 2.62 -1.37
CA PHE A 29 -9.83 2.61 0.03
C PHE A 29 -10.95 2.19 0.99
N ALA A 30 -12.17 2.65 0.77
CA ALA A 30 -13.32 2.23 1.56
C ALA A 30 -13.61 0.73 1.41
N GLN A 31 -13.40 0.17 0.22
CA GLN A 31 -13.58 -1.25 -0.06
C GLN A 31 -12.56 -2.12 0.69
N VAL A 32 -11.29 -1.68 0.78
CA VAL A 32 -10.22 -2.48 1.41
C VAL A 32 -10.06 -2.22 2.91
N LYS A 33 -10.56 -1.10 3.42
CA LYS A 33 -10.50 -0.72 4.85
C LYS A 33 -10.89 -1.86 5.82
N PRO A 34 -11.93 -2.68 5.58
CA PRO A 34 -12.29 -3.76 6.49
C PRO A 34 -11.14 -4.76 6.77
N TRP A 35 -10.21 -4.95 5.82
CA TRP A 35 -9.05 -5.81 6.02
C TRP A 35 -8.04 -5.23 7.02
N ALA A 36 -7.80 -3.92 6.97
CA ALA A 36 -6.98 -3.22 7.96
C ALA A 36 -7.61 -3.27 9.35
N ASP A 37 -8.94 -3.09 9.44
CA ASP A 37 -9.68 -3.17 10.70
C ASP A 37 -9.61 -4.58 11.31
N ALA A 38 -9.75 -5.62 10.47
CA ALA A 38 -9.64 -7.01 10.89
C ALA A 38 -8.23 -7.32 11.44
N ALA A 39 -7.18 -6.88 10.74
CA ALA A 39 -5.80 -7.05 11.21
C ALA A 39 -5.55 -6.35 12.55
N CYS A 40 -6.04 -5.11 12.72
CA CYS A 40 -5.98 -4.39 13.99
C CYS A 40 -6.70 -5.13 15.12
N THR A 41 -7.89 -5.67 14.84
CA THR A 41 -8.71 -6.42 15.80
C THR A 41 -7.99 -7.69 16.26
N LEU A 42 -7.43 -8.46 15.32
CA LEU A 42 -6.67 -9.68 15.62
C LEU A 42 -5.38 -9.37 16.40
N ALA A 43 -4.66 -8.33 16.01
CA ALA A 43 -3.46 -7.87 16.71
C ALA A 43 -3.75 -7.46 18.17
N ALA A 44 -4.93 -6.89 18.43
CA ALA A 44 -5.37 -6.53 19.78
C ALA A 44 -5.77 -7.75 20.62
N ALA A 45 -6.37 -8.78 20.00
CA ALA A 45 -6.81 -9.99 20.71
C ALA A 45 -5.64 -10.87 21.21
N GLY A 46 -4.46 -10.77 20.62
CA GLY A 46 -3.28 -11.60 20.93
C GLY A 46 -2.56 -11.31 22.26
N GLY A 47 -3.16 -10.57 23.20
CA GLY A 47 -2.62 -10.31 24.55
C GLY A 47 -1.41 -9.35 24.64
N ARG A 48 -0.72 -9.08 23.53
CA ARG A 48 0.23 -7.98 23.35
C ARG A 48 -0.13 -7.25 22.06
N ARG A 49 -0.33 -5.93 22.12
CA ARG A 49 -0.74 -5.11 20.97
C ARG A 49 0.38 -5.09 19.93
N ALA A 50 0.36 -6.05 19.00
CA ALA A 50 1.27 -6.06 17.86
C ALA A 50 1.06 -4.79 17.04
N ARG A 51 2.14 -4.19 16.54
CA ARG A 51 2.02 -3.02 15.66
C ARG A 51 1.48 -3.50 14.32
N VAL A 52 0.43 -2.85 13.82
CA VAL A 52 -0.04 -3.05 12.45
C VAL A 52 0.41 -1.85 11.63
N SER A 53 1.04 -2.11 10.49
CA SER A 53 1.35 -1.11 9.47
C SER A 53 0.67 -1.49 8.15
N THR A 54 0.10 -0.52 7.47
CA THR A 54 -0.56 -0.71 6.17
C THR A 54 0.28 -0.14 5.04
N CYS A 55 0.23 -0.78 3.88
CA CYS A 55 0.88 -0.28 2.67
C CYS A 55 0.12 -0.55 1.39
N PHE A 56 0.50 0.23 0.37
CA PHE A 56 0.15 -0.03 -1.02
C PHE A 56 1.42 -0.01 -1.86
N LEU A 57 1.42 -0.81 -2.92
CA LEU A 57 2.36 -0.69 -4.03
C LEU A 57 1.80 0.26 -5.07
N VAL A 58 2.64 1.12 -5.63
CA VAL A 58 2.32 1.92 -6.81
C VAL A 58 2.94 1.22 -7.99
N ASP A 59 2.10 0.72 -8.90
CA ASP A 59 2.56 0.19 -10.17
C ASP A 59 2.96 1.37 -11.06
N ASP A 60 4.26 1.49 -11.29
CA ASP A 60 4.86 2.60 -12.04
C ASP A 60 5.68 2.13 -13.25
N TYR A 61 5.44 0.91 -13.73
CA TYR A 61 6.08 0.38 -14.93
C TYR A 61 5.60 1.06 -16.22
N PHE A 62 4.45 1.72 -16.21
CA PHE A 62 3.75 2.21 -17.42
C PHE A 62 3.86 3.72 -17.66
N THR A 63 5.04 4.33 -17.45
CA THR A 63 5.40 5.75 -17.68
C THR A 63 5.23 6.69 -16.48
N ARG A 64 6.04 7.77 -16.44
CA ARG A 64 5.95 8.83 -15.42
C ARG A 64 4.84 9.83 -15.80
N PHE A 65 3.63 9.59 -15.33
CA PHE A 65 2.48 10.49 -15.50
C PHE A 65 2.56 11.75 -14.62
N SER A 66 3.08 11.62 -13.40
CA SER A 66 3.13 12.70 -12.41
C SER A 66 4.24 12.44 -11.39
N THR A 67 4.47 13.39 -10.49
CA THR A 67 5.47 13.26 -9.43
C THR A 67 4.83 12.83 -8.11
N PRO A 68 5.59 12.17 -7.20
CA PRO A 68 5.09 11.87 -5.86
C PRO A 68 4.57 13.10 -5.11
N ALA A 69 5.16 14.28 -5.33
CA ALA A 69 4.73 15.53 -4.70
C ALA A 69 3.31 15.94 -5.10
N GLU A 70 2.86 15.56 -6.30
CA GLU A 70 1.53 15.86 -6.83
C GLU A 70 0.51 14.78 -6.42
N LEU A 71 0.91 13.50 -6.46
CA LEU A 71 0.00 12.38 -6.20
C LEU A 71 -0.21 12.09 -4.71
N LEU A 72 0.85 12.16 -3.89
CA LEU A 72 0.77 11.76 -2.48
C LEU A 72 -0.28 12.54 -1.68
N PRO A 73 -0.43 13.89 -1.83
CA PRO A 73 -1.46 14.61 -1.10
C PRO A 73 -2.88 14.10 -1.39
N MET A 74 -3.18 13.76 -2.64
CA MET A 74 -4.48 13.21 -3.05
C MET A 74 -4.71 11.83 -2.44
N VAL A 75 -3.72 10.93 -2.58
CA VAL A 75 -3.79 9.56 -2.04
C VAL A 75 -4.06 9.57 -0.54
N LEU A 76 -3.26 10.33 0.22
CA LEU A 76 -3.37 10.39 1.67
C LEU A 76 -4.67 11.07 2.12
N ALA A 77 -5.13 12.10 1.40
CA ALA A 77 -6.40 12.77 1.70
C ALA A 77 -7.58 11.82 1.50
N GLU A 78 -7.66 11.13 0.36
CA GLU A 78 -8.79 10.24 0.08
C GLU A 78 -8.76 8.96 0.94
N ALA A 79 -7.58 8.43 1.27
CA ALA A 79 -7.44 7.37 2.26
C ALA A 79 -7.97 7.82 3.64
N GLY A 80 -7.57 9.02 4.07
CA GLY A 80 -8.07 9.62 5.30
C GLY A 80 -9.60 9.81 5.30
N ARG A 81 -10.19 10.25 4.19
CA ARG A 81 -11.66 10.35 4.03
C ARG A 81 -12.35 8.99 4.08
N ALA A 82 -11.71 7.94 3.60
CA ALA A 82 -12.18 6.56 3.72
C ALA A 82 -11.95 5.96 5.12
N GLY A 83 -11.28 6.68 6.02
CA GLY A 83 -10.92 6.17 7.35
C GLY A 83 -9.81 5.12 7.32
N LEU A 84 -9.00 5.09 6.24
CA LEU A 84 -7.87 4.20 6.08
C LEU A 84 -6.57 4.97 6.34
N SER A 85 -5.74 4.47 7.26
CA SER A 85 -4.34 4.91 7.39
C SER A 85 -3.49 4.17 6.37
N ILE A 86 -2.53 4.84 5.75
CA ILE A 86 -1.48 4.25 4.91
C ILE A 86 -0.15 4.63 5.57
N ASP A 87 0.57 3.65 6.14
CA ASP A 87 1.82 3.90 6.85
C ASP A 87 3.01 4.10 5.89
N TYR A 88 3.01 3.40 4.77
CA TYR A 88 4.03 3.58 3.73
C TYR A 88 3.51 3.21 2.34
N LEU A 89 4.14 3.80 1.33
CA LEU A 89 3.94 3.50 -0.08
C LEU A 89 5.26 3.02 -0.66
N ALA A 90 5.20 1.96 -1.46
CA ALA A 90 6.36 1.46 -2.20
C ALA A 90 6.10 1.61 -3.71
N ARG A 91 7.15 1.89 -4.47
CA ARG A 91 7.10 1.82 -5.94
C ARG A 91 7.39 0.40 -6.35
N GLU A 92 6.59 -0.18 -7.23
CA GLU A 92 6.78 -1.56 -7.67
C GLU A 92 8.11 -1.73 -8.43
N SER A 93 8.48 -0.76 -9.28
CA SER A 93 9.80 -0.74 -9.91
C SER A 93 10.96 -0.61 -8.92
N GLY A 94 10.71 -0.12 -7.70
CA GLY A 94 11.68 -0.07 -6.62
C GLY A 94 12.02 -1.43 -6.02
N CYS A 95 11.21 -2.45 -6.32
CA CYS A 95 11.39 -3.83 -5.87
C CYS A 95 11.99 -4.74 -6.96
N ALA A 96 12.37 -4.20 -8.13
CA ALA A 96 12.91 -4.97 -9.25
C ALA A 96 14.26 -5.65 -8.93
N VAL A 97 15.04 -5.09 -8.00
CA VAL A 97 16.33 -5.64 -7.57
C VAL A 97 16.31 -5.97 -6.09
N ALA A 98 16.66 -7.21 -5.74
CA ALA A 98 16.88 -7.61 -4.35
C ALA A 98 18.24 -8.31 -4.22
N GLY A 99 19.02 -7.94 -3.20
CA GLY A 99 20.34 -8.55 -2.97
C GLY A 99 21.37 -8.32 -4.09
N GLY A 100 21.11 -7.39 -5.02
CA GLY A 100 21.94 -7.16 -6.20
C GLY A 100 21.54 -7.98 -7.44
N THR A 101 20.46 -8.76 -7.35
CA THR A 101 19.91 -9.56 -8.44
C THR A 101 18.64 -8.91 -8.98
N GLU A 102 18.50 -8.84 -10.31
CA GLU A 102 17.22 -8.53 -10.95
C GLU A 102 16.24 -9.68 -10.69
N ILE A 103 15.15 -9.43 -9.97
CA ILE A 103 14.19 -10.46 -9.56
C ILE A 103 13.62 -11.24 -10.76
N ALA A 104 13.49 -10.57 -11.90
CA ALA A 104 13.02 -11.18 -13.14
C ALA A 104 13.95 -12.29 -13.66
N GLU A 105 15.24 -12.24 -13.36
CA GLU A 105 16.20 -13.27 -13.78
C GLU A 105 16.07 -14.55 -12.94
N GLU A 106 15.60 -14.46 -11.69
CA GLU A 106 15.45 -15.61 -10.79
C GLU A 106 14.31 -16.55 -11.19
N VAL A 107 13.28 -16.04 -11.87
CA VAL A 107 12.12 -16.83 -12.34
C VAL A 107 12.30 -17.42 -13.74
N GLN A 108 13.42 -17.14 -14.42
CA GLN A 108 13.75 -17.67 -15.74
C GLN A 108 14.56 -18.98 -15.69
N ALA A 109 14.93 -19.45 -14.48
CA ALA A 109 15.63 -20.71 -14.22
C ALA A 109 14.68 -21.90 -14.10
#